data_AF-A0A0B1S237-F1
#
_entry.id   AF-A0A0B1S237-F1
#
_cell.length_a   1.000
_cell.length_b   1.000
_cell.length_c   1.000
_cell.angle_alpha   90.00
_cell.angle_beta   90.00
_cell.angle_gamma   90.00
#
_symmetry.space_group_name_H-M   'P 1'
#
loop_
_entity.id
_entity.type
_entity.pdbx_description
1 polymer ?
#
loop_
_entity_poly.entity_id
_entity_poly.type
_entity_poly.pdbx_seq_one_letter_code
_entity_poly.pdbx_strand_id
1 'polypeptide(L)'
;MKANIDTAYRLQSAVRVGPPGVLSARGLSGFLDNLDSLHYFIDHVVYKANLRGPSFRCEDNPDGSITLHYYTGRPGLYPIVKGVLREAAKRVFKLDIAMTITGRTQRSVQMTTGERIEEHVIFQIK
;
A
#
# COMPACT_ATOMS: atom_id res chain seq x y z
N MET A 1 -27.80 -15.85 -5.18
CA MET A 1 -27.12 -15.44 -3.93
C MET A 1 -26.87 -13.95 -3.99
N LYS A 2 -27.69 -13.14 -3.30
CA LYS A 2 -27.53 -11.69 -3.22
C LYS A 2 -26.38 -11.39 -2.26
N ALA A 3 -25.38 -10.64 -2.71
CA ALA A 3 -24.34 -10.11 -1.84
C ALA A 3 -24.99 -9.29 -0.71
N ASN A 4 -24.61 -9.60 0.52
CA ASN A 4 -25.20 -8.99 1.70
C ASN A 4 -24.82 -7.50 1.78
N ILE A 5 -25.83 -6.63 1.84
CA ILE A 5 -25.71 -5.16 1.85
C ILE A 5 -24.82 -4.66 3.00
N ASP A 6 -24.66 -5.46 4.05
CA ASP A 6 -23.80 -5.18 5.22
C ASP A 6 -22.29 -5.12 4.92
N THR A 7 -21.80 -5.82 3.90
CA THR A 7 -20.36 -5.79 3.57
C THR A 7 -19.97 -4.49 2.86
N ALA A 8 -20.88 -3.91 2.07
CA ALA A 8 -20.66 -2.61 1.42
C ALA A 8 -20.71 -1.44 2.42
N TYR A 9 -21.54 -1.54 3.46
CA TYR A 9 -21.65 -0.50 4.49
C TYR A 9 -20.40 -0.39 5.38
N ARG A 10 -19.71 -1.51 5.65
CA ARG A 10 -18.47 -1.50 6.43
C ARG A 10 -17.32 -0.74 5.74
N LEU A 11 -17.29 -0.72 4.41
CA LEU A 11 -16.34 0.09 3.64
C LEU A 11 -16.72 1.58 3.61
N GLN A 12 -18.02 1.90 3.62
CA GLN A 12 -18.50 3.29 3.68
C GLN A 12 -18.36 3.93 5.06
N SER A 13 -18.47 3.17 6.16
CA SER A 13 -18.36 3.71 7.52
C SER A 13 -16.93 4.09 7.95
N ALA A 14 -15.90 3.68 7.21
CA ALA A 14 -14.50 4.01 7.52
C ALA A 14 -14.08 5.41 7.01
N VAL A 15 -14.86 6.03 6.13
CA VAL A 15 -14.57 7.36 5.57
C VAL A 15 -15.14 8.45 6.47
N ARG A 16 -14.60 8.57 7.69
CA ARG A 16 -14.78 9.79 8.50
C ARG A 16 -13.79 10.84 8.02
N VAL A 17 -14.30 11.83 7.29
CA VAL A 17 -13.55 12.99 6.79
C VAL A 17 -12.99 13.77 7.97
N GLY A 18 -11.66 13.80 8.10
CA GLY A 18 -10.94 14.67 9.03
C GLY A 18 -11.00 16.14 8.58
N PRO A 19 -10.56 17.09 9.43
CA PRO A 19 -10.57 18.52 9.08
C PRO A 19 -9.76 18.80 7.79
N PRO A 20 -10.17 19.80 6.99
CA PRO A 20 -9.47 20.16 5.75
C PRO A 20 -8.01 20.54 6.04
N GLY A 21 -7.07 19.95 5.29
CA GLY A 21 -5.63 20.26 5.42
C GLY A 21 -4.84 19.29 6.32
N VAL A 22 -5.47 18.26 6.87
CA VAL A 22 -4.78 17.16 7.56
C VAL A 22 -4.91 15.89 6.72
N LEU A 23 -3.80 15.41 6.18
CA LEU A 23 -3.68 14.13 5.45
C LEU A 23 -3.97 12.90 6.35
N SER A 24 -4.07 13.10 7.67
CA SER A 24 -4.46 12.07 8.64
C SER A 24 -5.90 11.61 8.41
N ALA A 25 -6.25 10.33 8.29
CA ALA A 25 -5.45 9.08 8.29
C ALA A 25 -6.36 7.86 8.04
N ARG A 26 -7.69 7.94 8.24
CA ARG A 26 -8.53 6.71 8.16
C ARG A 26 -8.93 6.27 6.75
N GLY A 27 -8.63 7.09 5.73
CA GLY A 27 -8.90 6.77 4.32
C GLY A 27 -7.68 6.22 3.58
N LEU A 28 -6.70 7.08 3.28
CA LEU A 28 -5.51 6.69 2.51
C LEU A 28 -4.54 5.83 3.34
N SER A 29 -4.14 6.23 4.55
CA SER A 29 -3.28 5.40 5.41
C SER A 29 -3.94 4.04 5.69
N GLY A 30 -5.24 4.04 6.03
CA GLY A 30 -6.02 2.81 6.18
C GLY A 30 -6.10 1.95 4.91
N PHE A 31 -6.08 2.54 3.71
CA PHE A 31 -5.98 1.77 2.46
C PHE A 31 -4.58 1.20 2.26
N LEU A 32 -3.53 1.98 2.53
CA LEU A 32 -2.14 1.54 2.43
C LEU A 32 -1.84 0.37 3.38
N ASP A 33 -2.36 0.40 4.61
CA ASP A 33 -2.26 -0.69 5.58
C ASP A 33 -2.92 -1.99 5.11
N ASN A 34 -3.90 -1.89 4.21
CA ASN A 34 -4.65 -3.04 3.70
C ASN A 34 -4.14 -3.55 2.33
N LEU A 35 -3.06 -2.98 1.78
CA LEU A 35 -2.52 -3.41 0.48
C LEU A 35 -2.02 -4.86 0.49
N ASP A 36 -1.44 -5.32 1.61
CA ASP A 36 -0.99 -6.70 1.78
C ASP A 36 -2.18 -7.67 1.66
N SER A 37 -3.29 -7.35 2.33
CA SER A 37 -4.54 -8.12 2.28
C SER A 37 -5.17 -8.11 0.88
N LEU A 38 -5.15 -6.96 0.21
CA LEU A 38 -5.68 -6.83 -1.16
C LEU A 38 -4.86 -7.67 -2.14
N HIS A 39 -3.53 -7.60 -2.07
CA HIS A 39 -2.66 -8.42 -2.92
C HIS A 39 -2.87 -9.91 -2.64
N TYR A 40 -2.96 -10.31 -1.36
CA TYR A 40 -3.22 -11.69 -0.99
C TYR A 40 -4.55 -12.19 -1.60
N PHE A 41 -5.62 -11.40 -1.50
CA PHE A 41 -6.91 -11.74 -2.10
C PHE A 41 -6.81 -11.91 -3.62
N ILE A 42 -6.18 -10.97 -4.32
CA ILE A 42 -6.03 -11.06 -5.78
C ILE A 42 -5.20 -12.29 -6.17
N ASP A 43 -4.09 -12.53 -5.50
CA ASP A 43 -3.19 -13.62 -5.85
C ASP A 43 -3.78 -15.01 -5.53
N HIS A 44 -4.33 -15.18 -4.33
CA HIS A 44 -4.76 -16.50 -3.84
C HIS A 44 -6.23 -16.80 -4.18
N VAL A 45 -7.11 -15.80 -4.16
CA VAL A 45 -8.55 -16.02 -4.38
C VAL A 45 -8.92 -15.84 -5.85
N VAL A 46 -8.39 -14.81 -6.51
CA VAL A 46 -8.74 -14.50 -7.90
C VAL A 46 -7.91 -15.31 -8.89
N TYR A 47 -6.57 -15.25 -8.79
CA TYR A 47 -5.67 -15.83 -9.80
C TYR A 47 -5.10 -17.21 -9.43
N LYS A 48 -5.14 -17.60 -8.16
CA LYS A 48 -4.53 -18.85 -7.63
C LYS A 48 -3.06 -19.02 -8.05
N ALA A 49 -2.32 -17.92 -8.15
CA ALA A 49 -0.96 -17.91 -8.68
C ALA A 49 0.12 -18.21 -7.61
N ASN A 50 -0.25 -18.25 -6.32
CA ASN A 50 0.62 -18.53 -5.17
C ASN A 50 1.92 -17.68 -5.18
N LEU A 51 1.82 -16.42 -5.62
CA LEU A 51 2.95 -15.50 -5.66
C LEU A 51 3.12 -14.85 -4.30
N ARG A 52 4.35 -14.89 -3.76
CA ARG A 52 4.69 -14.06 -2.59
C ARG A 52 4.48 -12.59 -2.95
N GLY A 53 3.52 -11.96 -2.28
CA GLY A 53 3.20 -10.56 -2.45
C GLY A 53 4.28 -9.63 -1.89
N PRO A 54 4.24 -8.34 -2.26
CA PRO A 54 4.94 -7.32 -1.50
C PRO A 54 4.34 -7.15 -0.10
N SER A 55 5.04 -6.43 0.76
CA SER A 55 4.51 -5.95 2.05
C SER A 55 4.62 -4.44 2.16
N PHE A 56 3.59 -3.82 2.71
CA PHE A 56 3.45 -2.39 2.92
C PHE A 56 3.31 -2.08 4.41
N ARG A 57 4.02 -1.05 4.89
CA ARG A 57 3.82 -0.49 6.24
C ARG A 57 3.72 1.03 6.16
N CYS A 58 2.71 1.57 6.80
CA CYS A 58 2.42 3.00 6.80
C CYS A 58 2.73 3.60 8.18
N GLU A 59 3.32 4.79 8.19
CA GLU A 59 3.52 5.60 9.39
C GLU A 59 3.03 7.02 9.11
N ASP A 60 2.09 7.52 9.91
CA ASP A 60 1.64 8.91 9.83
C ASP A 60 2.65 9.81 10.56
N ASN A 61 3.11 10.88 9.90
CA ASN A 61 4.07 11.82 10.48
C ASN A 61 3.37 13.02 11.14
N PRO A 62 4.02 13.69 12.13
CA PRO A 62 3.44 14.86 12.79
C PRO A 62 3.16 16.06 11.87
N ASP A 63 3.88 16.17 10.74
CA ASP A 63 3.68 17.21 9.73
C ASP A 63 2.53 16.89 8.75
N GLY A 64 1.80 15.80 8.99
CA GLY A 64 0.71 15.31 8.16
C GLY A 64 1.15 14.42 7.01
N SER A 65 2.44 14.36 6.67
CA SER A 65 2.90 13.47 5.60
C SER A 65 2.86 12.00 6.01
N ILE A 66 2.94 11.08 5.05
CA ILE A 66 2.95 9.62 5.31
C ILE A 66 4.30 9.05 4.89
N THR A 67 4.89 8.23 5.74
CA THR A 67 6.03 7.38 5.41
C THR A 67 5.51 6.00 5.02
N LEU A 68 5.73 5.59 3.78
CA LEU A 68 5.34 4.27 3.27
C LEU A 68 6.58 3.41 3.02
N HIS A 69 6.67 2.32 3.77
CA HIS A 69 7.67 1.28 3.58
C HIS A 69 7.12 0.23 2.63
N TYR A 70 7.82 -0.01 1.53
CA TYR A 70 7.52 -1.02 0.52
C TYR A 70 8.61 -2.08 0.50
N TYR A 71 8.27 -3.32 0.85
CA TYR A 71 9.15 -4.48 0.84
C TYR A 71 8.75 -5.44 -0.27
N THR A 72 9.71 -5.91 -1.06
CA THR A 72 9.45 -6.81 -2.18
C THR A 72 10.60 -7.77 -2.43
N GLY A 73 10.28 -9.01 -2.81
CA GLY A 73 11.26 -9.96 -3.37
C GLY A 73 11.46 -9.80 -4.88
N ARG A 74 10.78 -8.81 -5.50
CA ARG A 74 10.87 -8.47 -6.92
C ARG A 74 11.45 -7.06 -7.06
N PRO A 75 12.79 -6.92 -7.13
CA PRO A 75 13.44 -5.62 -7.18
C PRO A 75 13.06 -4.81 -8.42
N GLY A 76 12.99 -3.49 -8.29
CA GLY A 76 12.79 -2.56 -9.40
C GLY A 76 11.33 -2.24 -9.75
N LEU A 77 10.35 -2.80 -9.04
CA LEU A 77 8.92 -2.56 -9.32
C LEU A 77 8.35 -1.31 -8.62
N TYR A 78 9.12 -0.65 -7.78
CA TYR A 78 8.69 0.53 -7.02
C TYR A 78 8.16 1.71 -7.88
N PRO A 79 8.60 1.96 -9.14
CA PRO A 79 7.99 3.01 -9.96
C PRO A 79 6.53 2.71 -10.33
N ILE A 80 6.19 1.44 -10.54
CA ILE A 80 4.82 0.99 -10.83
C ILE A 80 3.94 1.19 -9.60
N VAL A 81 4.43 0.77 -8.43
CA VAL A 81 3.75 0.98 -7.14
C VAL A 81 3.43 2.46 -6.94
N LYS A 82 4.42 3.35 -7.15
CA LYS A 82 4.21 4.80 -7.08
C LYS A 82 3.10 5.28 -8.02
N GLY A 83 3.08 4.82 -9.27
CA GLY A 83 2.04 5.20 -10.24
C GLY A 83 0.65 4.74 -9.82
N VAL A 84 0.51 3.47 -9.41
CA VAL A 84 -0.76 2.89 -8.97
C VAL A 84 -1.31 3.59 -7.74
N LEU A 85 -0.46 3.88 -6.75
CA LEU A 85 -0.89 4.54 -5.51
C LEU A 85 -1.32 5.99 -5.75
N ARG A 86 -0.62 6.73 -6.63
CA ARG A 86 -1.06 8.08 -7.04
C ARG A 86 -2.43 8.05 -7.72
N GLU A 87 -2.64 7.12 -8.65
CA GLU A 87 -3.93 7.00 -9.33
C GLU A 87 -5.05 6.54 -8.38
N ALA A 88 -4.78 5.61 -7.46
CA ALA A 88 -5.74 5.19 -6.45
C ALA A 88 -6.13 6.35 -5.52
N ALA A 89 -5.15 7.11 -5.02
CA ALA A 89 -5.37 8.32 -4.23
C ALA A 89 -6.27 9.32 -4.96
N LYS A 90 -5.98 9.60 -6.24
CA LYS A 90 -6.75 10.52 -7.07
C LYS A 90 -8.17 10.04 -7.35
N ARG A 91 -8.35 8.77 -7.71
CA ARG A 91 -9.65 8.25 -8.16
C ARG A 91 -10.58 7.90 -7.02
N VAL A 92 -10.06 7.25 -5.98
CA VAL A 92 -10.84 6.72 -4.85
C VAL A 92 -11.00 7.77 -3.76
N PHE A 93 -9.92 8.46 -3.40
CA PHE A 93 -9.90 9.38 -2.26
C PHE A 93 -10.01 10.86 -2.67
N LYS A 94 -9.98 11.15 -3.98
CA LYS A 94 -9.97 12.53 -4.52
C LYS A 94 -8.80 13.37 -3.99
N LEU A 95 -7.67 12.71 -3.71
CA LEU A 95 -6.44 13.35 -3.23
C LEU A 95 -5.42 13.44 -4.37
N ASP A 96 -4.82 14.61 -4.56
CA ASP A 96 -3.62 14.75 -5.39
C ASP A 96 -2.40 14.67 -4.48
N ILE A 97 -1.67 13.56 -4.58
CA ILE A 97 -0.54 13.27 -3.71
C ILE A 97 0.79 13.34 -4.47
N ALA A 98 1.80 13.87 -3.80
CA ALA A 98 3.19 13.78 -4.21
C ALA A 98 3.87 12.63 -3.48
N MET A 99 4.52 11.74 -4.23
CA MET A 99 5.31 10.63 -3.67
C MET A 99 6.78 10.80 -4.04
N THR A 100 7.66 10.93 -3.06
CA THR A 100 9.12 11.00 -3.24
C THR A 100 9.80 9.80 -2.60
N ILE A 101 10.90 9.32 -3.18
CA ILE A 101 11.68 8.23 -2.59
C ILE A 101 12.70 8.86 -1.66
N THR A 102 12.66 8.48 -0.38
CA THR A 102 13.58 8.98 0.66
C THR A 102 14.61 7.93 1.06
N GLY A 103 14.37 6.65 0.74
CA GLY A 103 15.31 5.56 0.98
C GLY A 103 15.08 4.40 0.03
N ARG A 104 16.17 3.71 -0.31
CA ARG A 104 16.12 2.47 -1.10
C ARG A 104 17.31 1.59 -0.73
N THR A 105 17.01 0.35 -0.37
CA THR A 105 18.01 -0.66 -0.04
C THR A 105 17.69 -1.94 -0.79
N GLN A 106 18.71 -2.56 -1.37
CA GLN A 106 18.63 -3.91 -1.91
C GLN A 106 19.62 -4.78 -1.17
N ARG A 107 19.18 -5.97 -0.74
CA ARG A 107 20.04 -6.93 -0.06
C ARG A 107 19.84 -8.32 -0.61
N SER A 108 20.92 -9.07 -0.65
CA SER A 108 20.85 -10.52 -0.82
C SER A 108 20.64 -11.18 0.54
N VAL A 109 19.71 -12.13 0.60
CA VAL A 109 19.39 -12.92 1.77
C VAL A 109 19.64 -14.38 1.44
N GLN A 110 20.58 -14.99 2.16
CA GLN A 110 20.84 -16.42 2.09
C GLN A 110 19.68 -17.16 2.77
N MET A 111 19.03 -18.06 2.03
CA MET A 111 18.03 -18.97 2.57
C MET A 111 18.48 -20.41 2.39
N THR A 112 17.83 -21.34 3.09
CA THR A 112 18.06 -22.78 2.94
C THR A 112 17.82 -23.28 1.51
N THR A 113 16.99 -22.57 0.75
CA THR A 113 16.60 -22.89 -0.64
C THR A 113 17.40 -22.13 -1.70
N GLY A 114 18.41 -21.34 -1.29
CA GLY A 114 19.23 -20.52 -2.19
C GLY A 114 19.24 -19.04 -1.81
N GLU A 115 19.76 -18.23 -2.72
CA GLU A 115 19.89 -16.79 -2.56
C GLU A 115 18.63 -16.06 -3.03
N ARG A 116 18.18 -15.03 -2.30
CA ARG A 116 17.06 -14.18 -2.69
C ARG A 116 17.41 -12.71 -2.54
N ILE A 117 16.99 -11.90 -3.50
CA ILE A 117 17.10 -10.45 -3.41
C ILE A 117 15.83 -9.91 -2.74
N GLU A 118 16.01 -9.08 -1.73
CA GLU A 118 14.96 -8.26 -1.12
C GLU A 118 15.25 -6.78 -1.40
N GLU A 119 14.21 -6.05 -1.82
CA GLU A 119 14.24 -4.60 -1.96
C GLU A 119 13.31 -3.97 -0.93
N HIS A 120 13.80 -2.92 -0.28
CA HIS A 120 13.03 -2.04 0.58
C HIS A 120 13.11 -0.61 0.02
N VAL A 121 11.96 0.00 -0.25
CA VAL A 121 11.84 1.39 -0.68
C VAL A 121 11.02 2.15 0.33
N ILE A 122 11.47 3.34 0.69
CA ILE A 122 10.77 4.27 1.58
C ILE A 122 10.27 5.43 0.72
N PHE A 123 8.96 5.65 0.76
CA PHE A 123 8.32 6.80 0.14
C PHE A 123 7.87 7.79 1.19
N GLN A 124 8.08 9.08 0.93
CA GLN A 124 7.34 10.16 1.58
C GLN A 124 6.14 10.53 0.72
N ILE A 125 4.96 10.63 1.32
CA ILE A 125 3.72 11.04 0.67
C ILE A 125 3.25 12.37 1.27
N LYS A 126 2.96 13.35 0.42
CA LYS A 126 2.42 14.67 0.78
C LYS A 126 1.21 15.01 -0.09
#